data_AF-A0A927KG08-F1
#
_entry.id   AF-A0A927KG08-F1
#
_cell.length_a   1.000
_cell.length_b   1.000
_cell.length_c   1.000
_cell.angle_alpha   90.00
_cell.angle_beta   90.00
_cell.angle_gamma   90.00
#
_symmetry.space_group_name_H-M   'P 1'
#
loop_
_entity.id
_entity.type
_entity.pdbx_description
1 polymer ?
#
loop_
_entity_poly.entity_id
_entity_poly.type
_entity_poly.pdbx_seq_one_letter_code
_entity_poly.pdbx_strand_id
1 'polypeptide(L)'
;MSDTPHDQTWLLPTPEGALHAFSSSEPTPMQRAMQALLSGPHALPVADWRQRHDHSGRMLEQLRERQWIQTLRREVPAPDVRLDDFAQHVIAPLSGERRAVLASDSGFCLGQSGLSQELAETLSAAAADYASFAERQRARGWEGARHVSFFGDSNLLLPDWSFVPFWVDGSGYWLILAGEPLLNNLAMIELLWSIRLAGARFAAPI
;
A
#
# COMPACT_ATOMS: atom_id res chain seq x y z
N MET A 1 -33.85 14.12 -18.01
CA MET A 1 -33.35 13.00 -18.82
C MET A 1 -31.84 13.10 -18.77
N SER A 2 -31.22 12.32 -17.88
CA SER A 2 -29.79 12.39 -17.59
C SER A 2 -29.04 11.60 -18.65
N ASP A 3 -28.29 12.31 -19.47
CA ASP A 3 -27.35 11.74 -20.44
C ASP A 3 -26.25 11.03 -19.63
N THR A 4 -26.33 9.71 -19.54
CA THR A 4 -25.29 8.91 -18.87
C THR A 4 -24.27 8.60 -19.97
N PRO A 5 -23.02 9.06 -19.88
CA PRO A 5 -22.06 8.82 -20.95
C PRO A 5 -21.85 7.31 -21.07
N HIS A 6 -22.25 6.74 -22.20
CA HIS A 6 -22.33 5.29 -22.42
C HIS A 6 -20.95 4.59 -22.50
N ASP A 7 -19.85 5.31 -22.23
CA ASP A 7 -18.46 4.82 -22.38
C ASP A 7 -17.47 5.39 -21.33
N GLN A 8 -17.98 5.88 -20.19
CA GLN A 8 -17.11 6.34 -19.10
C GLN A 8 -16.36 5.14 -18.51
N THR A 9 -15.06 5.30 -18.30
CA THR A 9 -14.18 4.30 -17.69
C THR A 9 -13.44 4.88 -16.51
N TRP A 10 -13.10 4.03 -15.55
CA TRP A 10 -12.41 4.39 -14.32
C TRP A 10 -11.07 3.68 -14.21
N LEU A 11 -10.17 4.22 -13.40
CA LEU A 11 -8.86 3.66 -13.13
C LEU A 11 -8.76 3.19 -11.67
N LEU A 12 -8.17 2.01 -11.50
CA LEU A 12 -7.59 1.59 -10.24
C LEU A 12 -6.16 1.10 -10.49
N PRO A 13 -5.28 1.17 -9.49
CA PRO A 13 -4.02 0.44 -9.56
C PRO A 13 -4.29 -1.07 -9.57
N THR A 14 -3.41 -1.84 -10.18
CA THR A 14 -3.28 -3.28 -9.86
C THR A 14 -2.55 -3.44 -8.53
N PRO A 15 -2.54 -4.61 -7.88
CA PRO A 15 -1.78 -4.77 -6.63
C PRO A 15 -0.29 -4.45 -6.80
N GLU A 16 0.32 -4.88 -7.90
CA GLU A 16 1.71 -4.52 -8.24
C GLU A 16 1.88 -3.00 -8.42
N GLY A 17 0.97 -2.37 -9.15
CA GLY A 17 0.99 -0.92 -9.32
C GLY A 17 0.83 -0.18 -7.99
N ALA A 18 -0.03 -0.67 -7.10
CA ALA A 18 -0.22 -0.10 -5.77
C ALA A 18 1.06 -0.25 -4.92
N LEU A 19 1.68 -1.43 -4.91
CA LEU A 19 2.97 -1.65 -4.22
C LEU A 19 4.03 -0.67 -4.73
N HIS A 20 4.17 -0.53 -6.05
CA HIS A 20 5.11 0.41 -6.63
C HIS A 20 4.78 1.89 -6.30
N ALA A 21 3.50 2.27 -6.34
CA ALA A 21 3.07 3.64 -6.09
C ALA A 21 3.39 4.10 -4.66
N PHE A 22 3.34 3.19 -3.68
CA PHE A 22 3.51 3.49 -2.26
C PHE A 22 4.86 3.00 -1.70
N SER A 23 5.85 2.70 -2.56
CA SER A 23 7.13 2.08 -2.16
C SER A 23 8.23 3.05 -1.69
N SER A 24 7.95 4.35 -1.54
CA SER A 24 8.96 5.37 -1.25
C SER A 24 8.38 6.51 -0.42
N SER A 25 9.15 6.99 0.56
CA SER A 25 8.87 8.23 1.31
C SER A 25 8.95 9.47 0.43
N GLU A 26 9.72 9.42 -0.66
CA GLU A 26 9.86 10.46 -1.66
C GLU A 26 9.33 9.93 -3.00
N PRO A 27 8.01 9.98 -3.26
CA PRO A 27 7.44 9.42 -4.47
C PRO A 27 7.80 10.26 -5.69
N THR A 28 8.15 9.60 -6.80
CA THR A 28 8.32 10.23 -8.12
C THR A 28 7.00 10.83 -8.64
N PRO A 29 7.01 11.69 -9.68
CA PRO A 29 5.77 12.20 -10.28
C PRO A 29 4.79 11.10 -10.73
N MET A 30 5.31 9.99 -11.27
CA MET A 30 4.49 8.84 -11.67
C MET A 30 3.87 8.13 -10.46
N GLN A 31 4.66 7.90 -9.40
CA GLN A 31 4.12 7.32 -8.16
C GLN A 31 3.05 8.22 -7.54
N ARG A 32 3.26 9.55 -7.50
CA ARG A 32 2.23 10.50 -7.05
C ARG A 32 0.96 10.45 -7.89
N ALA A 33 1.09 10.34 -9.21
CA ALA A 33 -0.06 10.21 -10.10
C ALA A 33 -0.84 8.90 -9.86
N MET A 34 -0.14 7.78 -9.60
CA MET A 34 -0.78 6.52 -9.26
C MET A 34 -1.43 6.54 -7.87
N GLN A 35 -0.75 7.14 -6.90
CA GLN A 35 -1.27 7.40 -5.56
C GLN A 35 -2.60 8.18 -5.60
N ALA A 36 -2.73 9.13 -6.52
CA ALA A 36 -3.95 9.92 -6.70
C ALA A 36 -5.19 9.08 -7.11
N LEU A 37 -5.00 7.86 -7.66
CA LEU A 37 -6.09 6.95 -7.99
C LEU A 37 -6.89 6.49 -6.77
N LEU A 38 -6.29 6.56 -5.57
CA LEU A 38 -6.90 6.14 -4.32
C LEU A 38 -7.29 7.33 -3.41
N SER A 39 -7.22 8.57 -3.91
CA SER A 39 -7.47 9.78 -3.09
C SER A 39 -8.95 10.10 -2.86
N GLY A 40 -9.85 9.51 -3.64
CA GLY A 40 -11.28 9.83 -3.61
C GLY A 40 -12.12 8.72 -2.99
N PRO A 41 -13.39 9.00 -2.64
CA PRO A 41 -14.33 7.98 -2.16
C PRO A 41 -14.75 6.98 -3.24
N HIS A 42 -14.36 7.20 -4.49
CA HIS A 42 -14.64 6.32 -5.64
C HIS A 42 -13.42 6.28 -6.56
N ALA A 43 -13.33 5.22 -7.37
CA ALA A 43 -12.32 5.07 -8.41
C ALA A 43 -12.35 6.31 -9.33
N LEU A 44 -11.20 6.77 -9.79
CA LEU A 44 -11.12 8.02 -10.54
C LEU A 44 -11.43 7.78 -12.03
N PRO A 45 -12.28 8.60 -12.68
CA PRO A 45 -12.49 8.52 -14.12
C PRO A 45 -11.19 8.72 -14.90
N VAL A 46 -11.03 7.98 -16.01
CA VAL A 46 -9.84 8.08 -16.88
C VAL A 46 -9.64 9.52 -17.36
N ALA A 47 -10.71 10.21 -17.78
CA ALA A 47 -10.64 11.58 -18.28
C ALA A 47 -10.09 12.54 -17.22
N ASP A 48 -10.63 12.48 -15.99
CA ASP A 48 -10.23 13.31 -14.86
C ASP A 48 -8.77 13.07 -14.47
N TRP A 49 -8.36 11.79 -14.41
CA TRP A 49 -6.97 11.45 -14.08
C TRP A 49 -6.00 12.00 -15.15
N ARG A 50 -6.33 11.84 -16.44
CA ARG A 50 -5.50 12.33 -17.53
C ARG A 50 -5.35 13.85 -17.50
N GLN A 51 -6.45 14.56 -17.27
CA GLN A 51 -6.43 16.02 -17.16
C GLN A 51 -5.49 16.51 -16.06
N ARG A 52 -5.39 15.78 -14.93
CA ARG A 52 -4.57 16.16 -13.78
C ARG A 52 -3.11 15.72 -13.89
N HIS A 53 -2.85 14.57 -14.50
CA HIS A 53 -1.54 13.89 -14.38
C HIS A 53 -0.88 13.52 -15.71
N ASP A 54 -1.61 13.44 -16.81
CA ASP A 54 -1.13 12.92 -18.09
C ASP A 54 -1.17 13.98 -19.20
N HIS A 55 -0.60 15.14 -18.94
CA HIS A 55 -0.59 16.29 -19.86
C HIS A 55 0.03 15.95 -21.24
N SER A 56 1.00 15.05 -21.29
CA SER A 56 1.65 14.60 -22.54
C SER A 56 0.94 13.41 -23.20
N GLY A 57 -0.04 12.79 -22.54
CA GLY A 57 -0.75 11.59 -23.00
C GLY A 57 0.06 10.28 -22.93
N ARG A 58 1.30 10.32 -22.44
CA ARG A 58 2.24 9.18 -22.44
C ARG A 58 2.24 8.39 -21.14
N MET A 59 1.84 9.01 -20.03
CA MET A 59 1.89 8.36 -18.72
C MET A 59 0.88 7.23 -18.64
N LEU A 60 -0.34 7.44 -19.15
CA LEU A 60 -1.36 6.40 -19.15
C LEU A 60 -0.92 5.16 -19.95
N GLU A 61 -0.27 5.37 -21.11
CA GLU A 61 0.28 4.29 -21.93
C GLU A 61 1.35 3.51 -21.17
N GLN A 62 2.31 4.20 -20.55
CA GLN A 62 3.37 3.58 -19.75
C GLN A 62 2.83 2.76 -18.58
N LEU A 63 1.83 3.27 -17.87
CA LEU A 63 1.21 2.55 -16.76
C LEU A 63 0.47 1.29 -17.24
N ARG A 64 -0.15 1.32 -18.42
CA ARG A 64 -0.81 0.15 -19.03
C ARG A 64 0.19 -0.88 -19.52
N GLU A 65 1.27 -0.46 -20.17
CA GLU A 65 2.35 -1.34 -20.64
C GLU A 65 2.99 -2.11 -19.48
N ARG A 66 3.13 -1.45 -18.32
CA ARG A 66 3.64 -2.07 -17.08
C ARG A 66 2.58 -2.85 -16.30
N GLN A 67 1.34 -2.88 -16.75
CA GLN A 67 0.22 -3.51 -16.06
C GLN A 67 0.02 -3.00 -14.61
N TRP A 68 0.37 -1.73 -14.36
CA TRP A 68 0.27 -1.10 -13.04
C TRP A 68 -1.11 -0.49 -12.77
N ILE A 69 -1.94 -0.37 -13.79
CA ILE A 69 -3.31 0.10 -13.68
C ILE A 69 -4.25 -0.83 -14.43
N GLN A 70 -5.49 -0.87 -13.96
CA GLN A 70 -6.60 -1.54 -14.61
C GLN A 70 -7.69 -0.53 -14.95
N THR A 71 -8.36 -0.75 -16.09
CA THR A 71 -9.48 0.07 -16.54
C THR A 71 -10.78 -0.66 -16.21
N LEU A 72 -11.68 0.03 -15.51
CA LEU A 72 -12.96 -0.49 -15.08
C LEU A 72 -14.08 0.08 -15.95
N ARG A 73 -15.11 -0.73 -16.18
CA ARG A 73 -16.36 -0.32 -16.86
C ARG A 73 -17.46 0.12 -15.91
N ARG A 74 -17.19 0.08 -14.60
CA ARG A 74 -18.08 0.51 -13.55
C ARG A 74 -17.27 1.25 -12.50
N GLU A 75 -17.86 2.29 -11.93
CA GLU A 75 -17.31 2.95 -10.77
C GLU A 75 -17.26 1.97 -9.59
N VAL A 76 -16.15 1.98 -8.86
CA VAL A 76 -15.95 1.19 -7.66
C VAL A 76 -15.81 2.16 -6.49
N PRO A 77 -16.61 2.02 -5.42
CA PRO A 77 -16.43 2.84 -4.22
C PRO A 77 -15.19 2.39 -3.45
N ALA A 78 -14.64 3.30 -2.67
CA ALA A 78 -13.64 2.97 -1.68
C ALA A 78 -14.20 2.02 -0.61
N PRO A 79 -13.34 1.27 0.11
CA PRO A 79 -13.79 0.46 1.24
C PRO A 79 -14.50 1.33 2.30
N ASP A 80 -15.73 0.99 2.64
CA ASP A 80 -16.57 1.70 3.61
C ASP A 80 -16.34 1.17 5.03
N VAL A 81 -15.12 1.33 5.57
CA VAL A 81 -14.80 0.78 6.89
C VAL A 81 -13.89 1.73 7.69
N ARG A 82 -14.15 1.78 9.01
CA ARG A 82 -13.28 2.46 9.98
C ARG A 82 -11.97 1.68 10.12
N LEU A 83 -10.84 2.39 10.08
CA LEU A 83 -9.50 1.80 9.99
C LEU A 83 -9.19 0.76 11.09
N ASP A 84 -9.63 1.00 12.33
CA ASP A 84 -9.31 0.16 13.49
C ASP A 84 -9.85 -1.28 13.36
N ASP A 85 -11.13 -1.43 12.97
CA ASP A 85 -11.74 -2.75 12.74
C ASP A 85 -11.33 -3.33 11.38
N PHE A 86 -11.04 -2.47 10.41
CA PHE A 86 -10.71 -2.85 9.04
C PHE A 86 -9.32 -3.44 8.89
N ALA A 87 -8.32 -2.84 9.54
CA ALA A 87 -6.92 -3.20 9.38
C ALA A 87 -6.71 -4.69 9.66
N GLN A 88 -7.31 -5.22 10.75
CA GLN A 88 -7.20 -6.62 11.13
C GLN A 88 -7.71 -7.57 10.03
N HIS A 89 -8.84 -7.23 9.40
CA HIS A 89 -9.46 -8.06 8.36
C HIS A 89 -8.73 -7.98 7.03
N VAL A 90 -8.20 -6.81 6.67
CA VAL A 90 -7.54 -6.59 5.38
C VAL A 90 -6.08 -7.06 5.36
N ILE A 91 -5.37 -7.06 6.48
CA ILE A 91 -3.97 -7.53 6.50
C ILE A 91 -3.86 -9.05 6.54
N ALA A 92 -4.89 -9.77 7.03
CA ALA A 92 -4.83 -11.23 7.16
C ALA A 92 -4.60 -11.94 5.81
N PRO A 93 -5.31 -11.61 4.70
CA PRO A 93 -5.09 -12.25 3.40
C PRO A 93 -3.74 -11.94 2.74
N LEU A 94 -2.95 -11.00 3.29
CA LEU A 94 -1.62 -10.64 2.80
C LEU A 94 -0.53 -11.59 3.31
N SER A 95 -0.86 -12.47 4.25
CA SER A 95 0.04 -13.49 4.81
C SER A 95 -0.46 -14.88 4.43
N GLY A 96 0.45 -15.75 3.99
CA GLY A 96 0.17 -17.17 3.75
C GLY A 96 -0.34 -17.92 5.00
N GLU A 97 -0.03 -17.42 6.18
CA GLU A 97 -0.49 -17.99 7.47
C GLU A 97 -1.64 -17.20 8.11
N ARG A 98 -2.12 -16.13 7.46
CA ARG A 98 -3.12 -15.20 8.00
C ARG A 98 -2.68 -14.51 9.30
N ARG A 99 -1.37 -14.45 9.53
CA ARG A 99 -0.76 -13.78 10.67
C ARG A 99 0.01 -12.55 10.18
N ALA A 100 -0.44 -11.38 10.60
CA ALA A 100 0.10 -10.13 10.10
C ALA A 100 -0.01 -9.00 11.13
N VAL A 101 0.86 -8.00 11.01
CA VAL A 101 0.84 -6.77 11.79
C VAL A 101 0.95 -5.59 10.83
N LEU A 102 0.15 -4.55 11.08
CA LEU A 102 0.33 -3.22 10.54
C LEU A 102 0.94 -2.35 11.64
N ALA A 103 2.09 -1.74 11.37
CA ALA A 103 2.79 -0.88 12.32
C ALA A 103 3.10 0.50 11.72
N SER A 104 3.26 1.50 12.58
CA SER A 104 3.85 2.79 12.19
C SER A 104 5.37 2.67 12.01
N ASP A 105 5.97 3.62 11.30
CA ASP A 105 7.42 3.81 11.23
C ASP A 105 8.12 3.98 12.59
N SER A 106 7.39 4.47 13.58
CA SER A 106 7.80 4.68 14.97
C SER A 106 7.65 3.44 15.87
N GLY A 107 7.16 2.33 15.32
CA GLY A 107 7.09 1.04 16.01
C GLY A 107 5.82 0.81 16.84
N PHE A 108 4.77 1.61 16.62
CA PHE A 108 3.46 1.36 17.23
C PHE A 108 2.66 0.34 16.41
N CYS A 109 2.07 -0.65 17.09
CA CYS A 109 1.11 -1.56 16.47
C CYS A 109 -0.20 -0.82 16.19
N LEU A 110 -0.60 -0.76 14.92
CA LEU A 110 -1.84 -0.14 14.46
C LEU A 110 -2.95 -1.18 14.24
N GLY A 111 -2.58 -2.44 14.05
CA GLY A 111 -3.52 -3.56 13.91
C GLY A 111 -2.78 -4.88 13.72
N GLN A 112 -3.42 -5.99 14.10
CA GLN A 112 -2.85 -7.33 13.93
C GLN A 112 -3.94 -8.36 13.58
N SER A 113 -3.54 -9.44 12.94
CA SER A 113 -4.37 -10.63 12.71
C SER A 113 -3.62 -11.88 13.14
N GLY A 114 -4.32 -12.83 13.77
CA GLY A 114 -3.81 -14.18 14.05
C GLY A 114 -2.66 -14.24 15.05
N LEU A 115 -2.41 -13.18 15.82
CA LEU A 115 -1.30 -13.05 16.76
C LEU A 115 -1.77 -12.54 18.12
N SER A 116 -0.92 -12.69 19.14
CA SER A 116 -1.12 -12.00 20.42
C SER A 116 -0.71 -10.53 20.29
N GLN A 117 -1.32 -9.67 21.12
CA GLN A 117 -0.96 -8.25 21.18
C GLN A 117 0.52 -8.05 21.52
N GLU A 118 1.04 -8.81 22.48
CA GLU A 118 2.45 -8.76 22.91
C GLU A 118 3.42 -9.05 21.75
N LEU A 119 3.14 -10.09 20.96
CA LEU A 119 3.97 -10.41 19.80
C LEU A 119 3.85 -9.34 18.71
N ALA A 120 2.65 -8.79 18.49
CA ALA A 120 2.46 -7.72 17.53
C ALA A 120 3.22 -6.44 17.90
N GLU A 121 3.23 -6.07 19.19
CA GLU A 121 4.03 -4.95 19.71
C GLU A 121 5.53 -5.22 19.57
N THR A 122 5.98 -6.43 19.87
CA THR A 122 7.38 -6.85 19.70
C THR A 122 7.83 -6.74 18.24
N LEU A 123 7.02 -7.22 17.30
CA LEU A 123 7.29 -7.13 15.87
C LEU A 123 7.28 -5.68 15.37
N SER A 124 6.35 -4.86 15.88
CA SER A 124 6.27 -3.43 15.52
C SER A 124 7.55 -2.69 15.93
N ALA A 125 8.05 -2.93 17.14
CA ALA A 125 9.32 -2.37 17.59
C ALA A 125 10.50 -2.84 16.72
N ALA A 126 10.54 -4.14 16.39
CA ALA A 126 11.58 -4.69 15.51
C ALA A 126 11.57 -4.06 14.10
N ALA A 127 10.40 -3.74 13.56
CA ALA A 127 10.29 -3.05 12.27
C ALA A 127 10.85 -1.63 12.32
N ALA A 128 10.64 -0.89 13.41
CA ALA A 128 11.25 0.44 13.60
C ALA A 128 12.78 0.38 13.75
N ASP A 129 13.30 -0.63 14.46
CA ASP A 129 14.75 -0.87 14.54
C ASP A 129 15.35 -1.20 13.17
N TYR A 130 14.65 -2.03 12.38
CA TYR A 130 15.06 -2.34 11.01
C TYR A 130 14.98 -1.10 10.10
N ALA A 131 13.95 -0.26 10.23
CA ALA A 131 13.84 1.00 9.49
C ALA A 131 15.08 1.86 9.69
N SER A 132 15.50 2.03 10.95
CA SER A 132 16.71 2.76 11.31
C SER A 132 17.96 2.15 10.70
N PHE A 133 18.04 0.82 10.62
CA PHE A 133 19.12 0.13 9.91
C PHE A 133 19.07 0.43 8.40
N ALA A 134 17.91 0.26 7.76
CA ALA A 134 17.71 0.45 6.33
C ALA A 134 18.07 1.87 5.88
N GLU A 135 17.67 2.89 6.65
CA GLU A 135 18.03 4.29 6.40
C GLU A 135 19.55 4.51 6.38
N ARG A 136 20.27 3.94 7.35
CA ARG A 136 21.74 4.01 7.39
C ARG A 136 22.38 3.32 6.20
N GLN A 137 21.82 2.22 5.71
CA GLN A 137 22.34 1.54 4.52
C GLN A 137 22.07 2.33 3.24
N ARG A 138 20.88 2.92 3.10
CA ARG A 138 20.54 3.80 1.99
C ARG A 138 21.45 5.02 1.94
N ALA A 139 21.76 5.62 3.09
CA ALA A 139 22.72 6.73 3.18
C ALA A 139 24.14 6.34 2.73
N ARG A 140 24.47 5.04 2.72
CA ARG A 140 25.74 4.48 2.20
C ARG A 140 25.64 4.01 0.75
N GLY A 141 24.48 4.21 0.09
CA GLY A 141 24.24 3.83 -1.30
C GLY A 141 23.76 2.39 -1.50
N TRP A 142 23.41 1.66 -0.44
CA TRP A 142 22.84 0.31 -0.58
C TRP A 142 21.31 0.34 -0.50
N GLU A 143 20.66 0.27 -1.67
CA GLU A 143 19.19 0.22 -1.81
C GLU A 143 18.57 -1.12 -1.42
N GLY A 144 19.38 -2.18 -1.25
CA GLY A 144 18.88 -3.53 -0.99
C GLY A 144 18.31 -3.77 0.41
N ALA A 145 18.52 -2.83 1.34
CA ALA A 145 18.01 -2.92 2.71
C ALA A 145 16.54 -2.47 2.85
N ARG A 146 15.80 -2.31 1.74
CA ARG A 146 14.41 -1.82 1.78
C ARG A 146 13.43 -2.83 2.35
N HIS A 147 13.65 -4.11 2.10
CA HIS A 147 12.79 -5.20 2.56
C HIS A 147 13.67 -6.24 3.27
N VAL A 148 13.11 -6.93 4.25
CA VAL A 148 13.80 -8.03 4.93
C VAL A 148 12.86 -9.18 5.20
N SER A 149 13.42 -10.37 5.14
CA SER A 149 12.78 -11.60 5.59
C SER A 149 13.65 -12.28 6.64
N PHE A 150 13.02 -12.77 7.70
CA PHE A 150 13.65 -13.50 8.80
C PHE A 150 13.26 -14.98 8.70
N PHE A 151 14.20 -15.86 8.99
CA PHE A 151 14.05 -17.30 8.85
C PHE A 151 14.51 -17.97 10.15
N GLY A 152 13.69 -18.86 10.70
CA GLY A 152 14.04 -19.67 11.86
C GLY A 152 14.77 -20.96 11.49
N ASP A 153 14.65 -21.41 10.24
CA ASP A 153 15.33 -22.59 9.69
C ASP A 153 16.50 -22.18 8.77
N SER A 154 17.59 -22.94 8.82
CA SER A 154 18.78 -22.75 7.98
C SER A 154 18.59 -23.13 6.51
N ASN A 155 17.48 -23.81 6.18
CA ASN A 155 17.12 -24.14 4.79
C ASN A 155 16.62 -22.94 3.97
N LEU A 156 16.24 -21.84 4.64
CA LEU A 156 15.77 -20.59 4.03
C LEU A 156 14.64 -20.76 3.00
N LEU A 157 13.78 -21.78 3.14
CA LEU A 157 12.74 -22.08 2.16
C LEU A 157 11.57 -21.09 2.20
N LEU A 158 11.03 -20.83 3.38
CA LEU A 158 9.96 -19.85 3.63
C LEU A 158 10.34 -19.00 4.83
N PRO A 159 10.09 -17.68 4.77
CA PRO A 159 10.39 -16.81 5.90
C PRO A 159 9.37 -17.00 7.01
N ASP A 160 9.83 -16.92 8.25
CA ASP A 160 8.92 -16.81 9.40
C ASP A 160 8.21 -15.46 9.38
N TRP A 161 8.94 -14.41 8.98
CA TRP A 161 8.46 -13.03 8.94
C TRP A 161 9.09 -12.25 7.79
N SER A 162 8.29 -11.45 7.09
CA SER A 162 8.77 -10.43 6.14
C SER A 162 8.31 -9.05 6.56
N PHE A 163 9.22 -8.09 6.56
CA PHE A 163 8.93 -6.68 6.84
C PHE A 163 8.91 -5.90 5.52
N VAL A 164 7.77 -5.30 5.24
CA VAL A 164 7.47 -4.63 3.97
C VAL A 164 7.04 -3.18 4.27
N PRO A 165 7.91 -2.19 4.04
CA PRO A 165 7.55 -0.81 4.28
C PRO A 165 6.72 -0.24 3.14
N PHE A 166 5.83 0.68 3.46
CA PHE A 166 5.11 1.50 2.50
C PHE A 166 4.83 2.89 3.07
N TRP A 167 4.58 3.86 2.20
CA TRP A 167 4.39 5.25 2.59
C TRP A 167 3.11 5.83 2.00
N VAL A 168 2.25 6.36 2.85
CA VAL A 168 1.00 7.04 2.45
C VAL A 168 1.11 8.49 2.88
N ASP A 169 1.05 9.41 1.91
CA ASP A 169 1.09 10.86 2.12
C ASP A 169 2.26 11.34 3.02
N GLY A 170 3.42 10.66 2.90
CA GLY A 170 4.65 10.97 3.64
C GLY A 170 4.79 10.20 4.96
N SER A 171 3.72 9.63 5.50
CA SER A 171 3.76 8.78 6.70
C SER A 171 4.22 7.37 6.35
N GLY A 172 5.19 6.84 7.10
CA GLY A 172 5.72 5.49 6.93
C GLY A 172 4.94 4.45 7.72
N TYR A 173 4.77 3.28 7.11
CA TYR A 173 4.09 2.13 7.68
C TYR A 173 4.86 0.85 7.36
N TRP A 174 4.62 -0.19 8.16
CA TRP A 174 5.18 -1.51 7.95
C TRP A 174 4.08 -2.56 7.94
N LEU A 175 4.06 -3.39 6.89
CA LEU A 175 3.40 -4.68 6.90
C LEU A 175 4.41 -5.73 7.36
N ILE A 176 4.04 -6.46 8.40
CA ILE A 176 4.83 -7.55 8.95
C ILE A 176 4.02 -8.82 8.73
N LEU A 177 4.51 -9.71 7.87
CA LEU A 177 3.74 -10.83 7.33
C LEU A 177 4.40 -12.15 7.73
N ALA A 178 3.65 -13.05 8.35
CA ALA A 178 4.16 -14.39 8.64
C ALA A 178 4.06 -15.29 7.39
N GLY A 179 5.04 -16.17 7.21
CA GLY A 179 5.07 -17.07 6.06
C GLY A 179 5.24 -16.30 4.73
N GLU A 180 4.68 -16.85 3.66
CA GLU A 180 4.74 -16.23 2.33
C GLU A 180 4.01 -14.88 2.27
N PRO A 181 4.67 -13.79 1.82
CA PRO A 181 4.01 -12.51 1.56
C PRO A 181 3.12 -12.57 0.32
N LEU A 182 1.81 -12.49 0.49
CA LEU A 182 0.80 -12.52 -0.57
C LEU A 182 0.39 -11.10 -1.01
N LEU A 183 1.38 -10.26 -1.33
CA LEU A 183 1.17 -8.83 -1.62
C LEU A 183 0.47 -8.55 -2.96
N ASN A 184 0.54 -9.50 -3.90
CA ASN A 184 -0.21 -9.40 -5.16
C ASN A 184 -1.68 -9.78 -4.94
N ASN A 185 -2.37 -9.01 -4.10
CA ASN A 185 -3.72 -9.28 -3.62
C ASN A 185 -4.51 -7.96 -3.56
N LEU A 186 -5.81 -8.01 -3.89
CA LEU A 186 -6.72 -6.86 -3.82
C LEU A 186 -6.77 -6.24 -2.42
N ALA A 187 -6.59 -7.04 -1.37
CA ALA A 187 -6.51 -6.55 0.00
C ALA A 187 -5.41 -5.47 0.18
N MET A 188 -4.35 -5.51 -0.61
CA MET A 188 -3.31 -4.46 -0.58
C MET A 188 -3.83 -3.12 -1.09
N ILE A 189 -4.65 -3.13 -2.15
CA ILE A 189 -5.29 -1.92 -2.68
C ILE A 189 -6.27 -1.37 -1.65
N GLU A 190 -7.09 -2.24 -1.05
CA GLU A 190 -8.07 -1.89 -0.03
C GLU A 190 -7.42 -1.26 1.21
N LEU A 191 -6.29 -1.81 1.67
CA LEU A 191 -5.48 -1.26 2.76
C LEU A 191 -5.02 0.16 2.44
N LEU A 192 -4.33 0.33 1.32
CA LEU A 192 -3.74 1.61 0.92
C LEU A 192 -4.81 2.68 0.70
N TRP A 193 -5.93 2.31 0.09
CA TRP A 193 -7.06 3.22 -0.14
C TRP A 193 -7.65 3.69 1.19
N SER A 194 -7.85 2.77 2.13
CA SER A 194 -8.44 3.08 3.44
C SER A 194 -7.53 3.95 4.30
N ILE A 195 -6.22 3.66 4.34
CA ILE A 195 -5.24 4.50 5.07
C ILE A 195 -5.22 5.91 4.48
N ARG A 196 -5.19 6.03 3.15
CA ARG A 196 -5.17 7.34 2.47
C ARG A 196 -6.42 8.17 2.75
N LEU A 197 -7.61 7.56 2.69
CA LEU A 197 -8.86 8.23 3.01
C LEU A 197 -8.97 8.60 4.49
N ALA A 198 -8.47 7.74 5.38
CA ALA A 198 -8.41 8.05 6.80
C ALA A 198 -7.51 9.28 7.05
N GLY A 199 -6.31 9.31 6.46
CA GLY A 199 -5.37 10.44 6.56
C GLY A 199 -5.99 11.76 6.08
N ALA A 200 -6.68 11.74 4.93
CA ALA A 200 -7.35 12.92 4.38
C ALA A 200 -8.46 13.49 5.30
N ARG A 201 -9.09 12.67 6.14
CA ARG A 201 -10.11 13.14 7.11
C ARG A 201 -9.50 13.91 8.28
N PHE A 202 -8.25 13.63 8.63
CA PHE A 202 -7.55 14.31 9.72
C PHE A 202 -6.76 15.53 9.24
N ALA A 203 -6.47 15.62 7.93
CA ALA A 203 -5.99 16.83 7.27
C ALA A 203 -7.17 17.77 6.96
N ALA A 204 -7.74 18.41 7.98
CA ALA A 204 -8.69 19.50 7.76
C ALA A 204 -8.03 20.64 6.94
N PRO A 205 -8.77 21.35 6.07
CA PRO A 205 -8.17 22.35 5.18
C PRO A 205 -7.66 23.52 6.01
N ILE A 206 -6.43 23.94 5.70
CA ILE A 206 -5.84 25.21 6.17
C ILE A 206 -6.56 26.37 5.48
#